data_AF-A0A8S2FWS0-F1
#
_entry.id   AF-A0A8S2FWS0-F1
#
_cell.length_a   1.000
_cell.length_b   1.000
_cell.length_c   1.000
_cell.angle_alpha   90.00
_cell.angle_beta   90.00
_cell.angle_gamma   90.00
#
_symmetry.space_group_name_H-M   'P 1'
#
loop_
_entity.id
_entity.type
_entity.pdbx_description
1 polymer ?
#
loop_
_entity_poly.entity_id
_entity_poly.type
_entity_poly.pdbx_seq_one_letter_code
_entity_poly.pdbx_strand_id
1 'polypeptide(L)'
;MLGYGIYFARSINNTLLKARFGGAIICAQVRMENVLEVTKNELHNVSNSKQWWNTYDTVYYNHESPNKDEFCINDPEQVLC
;
A
#
# COMPACT_ATOMS: atom_id res chain seq x y z
N MET A 1 -4.22 2.96 8.37
CA MET A 1 -4.62 2.43 7.05
C MET A 1 -4.46 3.54 6.03
N LEU A 2 -3.89 3.23 4.87
CA LEU A 2 -3.59 4.14 3.76
C LEU A 2 -4.84 4.34 2.88
N GLY A 3 -5.81 5.10 3.38
CA GLY A 3 -7.01 5.45 2.61
C GLY A 3 -7.80 4.27 2.04
N TYR A 4 -8.57 4.52 0.99
CA TYR A 4 -9.24 3.48 0.22
C TYR A 4 -8.36 3.05 -0.97
N GLY A 5 -8.21 1.75 -1.19
CA GLY A 5 -7.44 1.21 -2.32
C GLY A 5 -7.03 -0.25 -2.12
N ILE A 6 -6.11 -0.72 -2.96
CA ILE A 6 -5.58 -2.09 -2.95
C ILE A 6 -4.23 -2.07 -2.24
N TYR A 7 -4.10 -2.88 -1.19
CA TYR A 7 -2.97 -2.84 -0.29
C TYR A 7 -1.96 -3.95 -0.58
N PHE A 8 -0.70 -3.57 -0.55
CA PHE A 8 0.43 -4.48 -0.64
C PHE A 8 1.42 -4.17 0.49
N ALA A 9 2.14 -5.20 0.90
CA ALA A 9 3.27 -5.04 1.81
C ALA A 9 4.55 -5.40 1.08
N ARG A 10 5.64 -4.69 1.39
CA ARG A 10 6.95 -4.98 0.81
C ARG A 10 7.56 -6.29 1.32
N SER A 11 7.16 -6.75 2.51
CA SER A 11 7.66 -7.98 3.11
C SER A 11 6.61 -9.10 3.14
N ILE A 12 7.07 -10.33 2.91
CA ILE A 12 6.26 -11.55 3.04
C ILE A 12 5.71 -11.67 4.47
N ASN A 13 6.52 -11.37 5.48
CA ASN A 13 6.12 -11.44 6.89
C ASN A 13 4.92 -10.53 7.19
N ASN A 14 4.91 -9.30 6.66
CA ASN A 14 3.80 -8.38 6.90
C ASN A 14 2.53 -8.80 6.13
N THR A 15 2.69 -9.46 4.97
CA THR A 15 1.57 -10.08 4.23
C THR A 15 1.00 -11.28 4.98
N LEU A 16 1.84 -12.12 5.59
CA LEU A 16 1.43 -13.28 6.40
C LEU A 16 0.52 -12.86 7.57
N LEU A 17 0.80 -11.72 8.22
CA LEU A 17 -0.04 -11.19 9.30
C LEU A 17 -1.45 -10.80 8.83
N LYS A 18 -1.66 -10.60 7.53
CA LYS A 18 -2.99 -10.32 6.93
C LYS A 18 -3.72 -11.62 6.56
N ALA A 19 -3.00 -12.68 6.21
CA ALA A 19 -3.54 -14.02 5.91
C ALA A 19 -3.82 -14.84 7.19
N ARG A 20 -4.67 -14.30 8.08
CA ARG A 20 -4.86 -14.75 9.47
C ARG A 20 -5.24 -16.23 9.67
N PHE A 21 -5.83 -16.90 8.67
CA PHE A 21 -6.39 -18.25 8.81
C PHE A 21 -5.85 -19.25 7.77
N GLY A 22 -4.68 -18.97 7.21
CA GLY A 22 -4.16 -19.68 6.04
C GLY A 22 -4.70 -19.12 4.73
N GLY A 23 -4.04 -19.44 3.62
CA GLY A 23 -4.37 -18.93 2.29
C GLY A 23 -3.15 -18.88 1.37
N ALA A 24 -3.36 -18.41 0.14
CA ALA A 24 -2.28 -18.15 -0.80
C ALA A 24 -1.69 -16.74 -0.60
N ILE A 25 -0.39 -16.61 -0.83
CA ILE A 25 0.30 -15.33 -0.91
C ILE A 25 0.60 -15.07 -2.37
N ILE A 26 0.26 -13.87 -2.84
CA ILE A 26 0.54 -13.45 -4.21
C ILE A 26 1.73 -12.50 -4.16
N CYS A 27 2.78 -12.84 -4.90
CA CYS A 27 3.82 -11.89 -5.29
C CYS A 27 3.39 -11.29 -6.62
N ALA A 28 3.29 -9.98 -6.70
CA ALA A 28 2.86 -9.29 -7.91
C ALA A 28 3.83 -8.17 -8.26
N GLN A 29 4.05 -7.97 -9.57
CA GLN A 29 4.65 -6.73 -10.05
C GLN A 29 3.56 -5.65 -10.09
N VAL A 30 3.85 -4.50 -9.46
CA VAL A 30 2.93 -3.36 -9.38
C VAL A 30 3.57 -2.15 -10.02
N ARG A 31 2.84 -1.46 -10.90
CA ARG A 31 3.26 -0.18 -11.48
C ARG A 31 2.85 0.96 -10.52
N MET A 32 3.85 1.55 -9.87
CA MET A 32 3.61 2.54 -8.80
C MET A 32 3.27 3.96 -9.31
N GLU A 33 3.75 4.31 -10.51
CA GLU A 33 3.52 5.62 -11.16
C GLU A 33 3.75 6.84 -10.25
N ASN A 34 2.81 7.78 -10.12
CA ASN A 34 2.97 8.96 -9.26
C ASN A 34 2.73 8.60 -7.78
N VAL A 35 3.80 8.64 -6.98
CA VAL A 35 3.79 8.17 -5.59
C VAL A 35 3.71 9.32 -4.60
N LEU A 36 2.72 9.28 -3.71
CA LEU A 36 2.70 10.07 -2.48
C LEU A 36 3.35 9.27 -1.35
N GLU A 37 4.55 9.66 -0.95
CA GLU A 37 5.20 9.10 0.23
C GLU A 37 4.65 9.76 1.50
N VAL A 38 4.30 8.94 2.50
CA VAL A 38 3.82 9.41 3.80
C VAL A 38 4.58 8.74 4.93
N THR A 39 4.83 9.51 5.98
CA THR A 39 5.34 9.01 7.27
C THR A 39 4.20 8.74 8.24
N LYS A 40 4.52 8.19 9.42
CA LYS A 40 3.53 7.90 10.46
C LYS A 40 2.74 9.14 10.88
N ASN A 41 3.41 10.28 10.95
CA ASN A 41 2.81 11.54 11.36
C ASN A 41 1.88 12.11 10.27
N GLU A 42 2.04 11.70 9.01
CA GLU A 42 1.25 12.17 7.86
C GLU A 42 0.13 11.20 7.47
N LEU A 43 0.02 10.04 8.11
CA LEU A 43 -1.03 9.04 7.84
C LEU A 43 -2.44 9.64 7.87
N HIS A 44 -2.67 10.64 8.71
CA HIS A 44 -3.96 11.32 8.82
C HIS A 44 -4.36 12.07 7.54
N ASN A 45 -3.41 12.46 6.69
CA ASN A 45 -3.68 13.14 5.42
C ASN A 45 -4.29 12.21 4.37
N VAL A 46 -4.07 10.90 4.50
CA VAL A 46 -4.54 9.89 3.53
C VAL A 46 -5.56 8.93 4.12
N SER A 47 -5.56 8.75 5.45
CA SER A 47 -6.46 7.83 6.15
C SER A 47 -7.92 8.18 5.90
N ASN A 48 -8.73 7.17 5.55
CA ASN A 48 -10.17 7.30 5.30
C ASN A 48 -10.53 8.33 4.20
N SER A 49 -9.61 8.64 3.30
CA SER A 49 -9.81 9.62 2.21
C SER A 49 -9.54 9.00 0.84
N LYS A 50 -10.25 9.52 -0.17
CA LYS A 50 -9.97 9.30 -1.60
C LYS A 50 -9.34 10.53 -2.28
N GLN A 51 -9.11 11.62 -1.54
CA GLN A 51 -8.64 12.87 -2.15
C GLN A 51 -7.31 12.73 -2.90
N TRP A 52 -6.42 11.87 -2.41
CA TRP A 52 -5.13 11.61 -3.05
C TRP A 52 -5.26 10.97 -4.43
N TRP A 53 -6.38 10.31 -4.76
CA TRP A 53 -6.61 9.67 -6.07
C TRP A 53 -6.61 10.67 -7.22
N ASN A 54 -6.93 11.94 -6.95
CA ASN A 54 -6.98 12.97 -7.98
C ASN A 54 -5.59 13.44 -8.44
N THR A 55 -4.53 12.97 -7.78
CA THR A 55 -3.18 13.50 -7.96
C THR A 55 -2.15 12.39 -8.00
N TYR A 56 -2.33 11.34 -7.21
CA TYR A 56 -1.38 10.26 -7.04
C TYR A 56 -2.03 8.91 -7.34
N ASP A 57 -1.24 8.02 -7.94
CA ASP A 57 -1.64 6.66 -8.30
C ASP A 57 -1.38 5.69 -7.15
N THR A 58 -0.36 6.01 -6.34
CA THR A 58 0.04 5.19 -5.19
C THR A 58 0.33 6.03 -3.95
N VAL A 59 -0.09 5.56 -2.79
CA VAL A 59 0.41 6.02 -1.49
C VAL A 59 1.42 5.01 -0.96
N TYR A 60 2.63 5.47 -0.66
CA TYR A 60 3.68 4.65 -0.05
C TYR A 60 3.87 5.05 1.41
N TYR A 61 3.65 4.13 2.33
CA TYR A 61 3.97 4.34 3.73
C TYR A 61 5.41 3.95 4.02
N ASN A 62 6.25 4.97 4.22
CA ASN A 62 7.62 4.78 4.67
C ASN A 62 7.62 4.54 6.18
N HIS A 63 7.78 3.28 6.57
CA HIS A 63 7.79 2.90 7.97
C HIS A 63 9.22 2.98 8.52
N GLU A 64 9.37 3.50 9.75
CA GLU A 64 10.67 3.53 10.47
C GLU A 64 11.34 2.15 10.64
N SER A 65 10.59 1.06 10.45
CA SER A 65 11.09 -0.31 10.54
C SER A 65 11.26 -0.84 9.12
N PRO A 66 12.48 -1.21 8.68
CA PRO A 66 12.84 -1.42 7.27
C PRO A 66 12.14 -2.59 6.54
N ASN A 67 11.16 -3.25 7.17
CA ASN A 67 10.40 -4.37 6.61
C ASN A 67 8.88 -4.23 6.80
N LYS A 68 8.41 -3.04 7.22
CA LYS A 68 7.00 -2.78 7.52
C LYS A 68 6.37 -1.78 6.56
N ASP A 69 7.07 -1.43 5.49
CA ASP A 69 6.53 -0.57 4.44
C ASP A 69 5.30 -1.24 3.82
N GLU A 70 4.26 -0.44 3.66
CA GLU A 70 3.01 -0.80 3.02
C GLU A 70 2.76 0.24 1.92
N PHE A 71 2.11 -0.17 0.85
CA PHE A 71 1.67 0.75 -0.17
C PHE A 71 0.25 0.43 -0.63
N CYS A 72 -0.44 1.44 -1.13
CA CYS A 72 -1.83 1.39 -1.53
C CYS A 72 -1.98 2.02 -2.92
N ILE A 73 -2.46 1.23 -3.88
CA ILE A 73 -2.75 1.69 -5.24
C ILE A 73 -4.25 1.97 -5.39
N ASN A 74 -4.61 2.88 -6.31
CA ASN A 74 -6.00 3.23 -6.56
C ASN A 74 -6.64 2.48 -7.75
N ASP A 75 -5.84 1.92 -8.66
CA ASP A 75 -6.31 1.26 -9.88
C ASP A 75 -5.82 -0.20 -9.95
N PRO A 76 -6.71 -1.20 -10.03
CA PRO A 76 -6.32 -2.60 -10.21
C PRO A 76 -5.49 -2.87 -11.48
N GLU A 77 -5.60 -2.05 -12.53
CA GLU A 77 -4.79 -2.21 -13.76
C GLU A 77 -3.29 -1.98 -13.52
N GLN A 78 -2.90 -1.40 -12.38
CA GLN A 78 -1.51 -1.27 -11.98
C GLN A 78 -0.85 -2.62 -11.59
N VAL A 79 -1.63 -3.69 -11.40
CA VAL A 79 -1.12 -5.05 -11.12
C VAL A 79 -0.84 -5.79 -12.43
N LEU A 80 0.43 -6.10 -12.69
CA LEU A 80 0.87 -6.54 -14.03
C LEU A 80 0.91 -8.05 -14.26
N CYS A 81 0.80 -8.86 -13.20
CA CYS A 81 0.95 -10.33 -13.19
C CYS A 81 2.26 -10.85 -13.80
#